data_AF-A0A3N9NP26-F1
#
_entry.id   AF-A0A3N9NP26-F1
#
_cell.length_a   1.000
_cell.length_b   1.000
_cell.length_c   1.000
_cell.angle_alpha   90.00
_cell.angle_beta   90.00
_cell.angle_gamma   90.00
#
_symmetry.space_group_name_H-M   'P 1'
#
loop_
_entity.id
_entity.type
_entity.pdbx_description
1 polymer ?
#
loop_
_entity_poly.entity_id
_entity_poly.type
_entity_poly.pdbx_seq_one_letter_code
_entity_poly.pdbx_strand_id
1 'polypeptide(L)'
;MKTCIRFSLTLILLLAIDAPLAAQTDGAHRLYLEAKKRSFHQEWDMAAQLYAQLVNDYPESHFREEAQFWIGYCLEKTRDYRSAFLAFSTLERKFPNSTWLDDAVQHKIMLAEKLAAQRGDQYYMLLRAQMYHKNKDIQYLAAMALGRLGDRRALGVLESLKGHVDFDSETERVMRQLAQSQDLPDEAIYAEDTIGNLNESQSRERINPREEKVHYFAEHRFEQYKKMARKDDSWSREDLILFGLWHILPSDDFDALLKMDATARTEWLNRFWKRLDPTLTTERNESREEFESRVNIARQFYSYYDGIEDFTYAPWDARGEIYIKFGQPVTRNQAEDGELWSYPQYDRITFLIRPNITNIFGRAIFISSLDGRSMRSVPQSSDWTRWRQLHTKYIFNPGFFCEYRPTDGNELVKDMTLEMRKSGAGLAFRYEMPVSEFKFVEKDGLYHLAYTESYIVLDDQMHNVVRHETTRRITLPNKREMKRQKSIEQEIAVNLAPGDYIIGLRIEDPHSHKIGIKNLDISVK
;
A
#
# COMPACT_ATOMS: atom_id res chain seq x y z
N MET A 1 -1.71 -51.57 -4.30
CA MET A 1 -1.96 -51.68 -5.77
C MET A 1 -1.76 -50.30 -6.35
N LYS A 2 -0.78 -50.12 -7.25
CA LYS A 2 -0.45 -48.83 -7.88
C LYS A 2 -1.46 -48.57 -9.00
N THR A 3 -2.27 -47.52 -8.90
CA THR A 3 -3.18 -47.12 -9.97
C THR A 3 -2.61 -45.90 -10.68
N CYS A 4 -1.68 -46.16 -11.60
CA CYS A 4 -1.42 -45.25 -12.71
C CYS A 4 -2.69 -45.20 -13.57
N ILE A 5 -3.30 -44.03 -13.72
CA ILE A 5 -4.35 -43.82 -14.71
C ILE A 5 -3.68 -43.91 -16.08
N ARG A 6 -3.88 -45.05 -16.75
CA ARG A 6 -3.56 -45.27 -18.16
C ARG A 6 -4.67 -44.60 -18.99
N PHE A 7 -4.34 -43.53 -19.71
CA PHE A 7 -5.16 -43.08 -20.83
C PHE A 7 -5.04 -44.11 -21.96
N SER A 8 -6.10 -44.89 -22.17
CA SER A 8 -6.25 -45.75 -23.34
C SER A 8 -6.70 -44.92 -24.54
N LEU A 9 -5.80 -44.72 -25.50
CA LEU A 9 -6.14 -44.27 -26.85
C LEU A 9 -7.02 -45.35 -27.50
N THR A 10 -8.28 -45.03 -27.77
CA THR A 10 -9.09 -45.78 -28.74
C THR A 10 -9.34 -44.88 -29.94
N LEU A 11 -8.59 -45.17 -30.99
CA LEU A 11 -8.69 -44.63 -32.34
C LEU A 11 -10.00 -45.14 -32.97
N ILE A 12 -10.90 -44.22 -33.35
CA ILE A 12 -11.94 -44.49 -34.35
C ILE A 12 -11.79 -43.44 -35.44
N LEU A 13 -11.33 -43.89 -36.60
CA LEU A 13 -11.21 -43.15 -37.85
C LEU A 13 -12.21 -43.74 -38.85
N LEU A 14 -12.91 -42.87 -39.61
CA LEU A 14 -13.76 -43.05 -40.81
C LEU A 14 -15.14 -42.40 -40.56
N LEU A 15 -15.69 -41.45 -41.34
CA LEU A 15 -15.39 -40.90 -42.68
C LEU A 15 -15.92 -39.46 -42.77
N ALA A 16 -15.30 -38.69 -43.67
CA ALA A 16 -15.54 -37.27 -43.92
C ALA A 16 -16.93 -36.95 -44.51
N ILE A 17 -17.52 -35.86 -44.03
CA ILE A 17 -18.47 -35.02 -44.76
C ILE A 17 -18.01 -33.57 -44.54
N ASP A 18 -17.48 -32.96 -45.60
CA ASP A 18 -17.14 -31.55 -45.83
C ASP A 18 -16.86 -30.67 -44.60
N ALA A 19 -15.61 -30.68 -44.14
CA ALA A 19 -15.08 -29.63 -43.27
C ALA A 19 -14.64 -28.42 -44.14
N PRO A 20 -15.02 -27.18 -43.79
CA PRO A 20 -14.66 -26.01 -44.56
C PRO A 20 -13.15 -25.74 -44.49
N LEU A 21 -12.63 -25.02 -45.50
CA LEU A 21 -11.26 -24.47 -45.59
C LEU A 21 -10.74 -23.75 -44.33
N ALA A 22 -11.59 -23.46 -43.34
CA ALA A 22 -11.26 -22.81 -42.07
C ALA A 22 -10.33 -23.62 -41.15
N ALA A 23 -10.20 -24.94 -41.35
CA ALA A 23 -9.41 -25.81 -40.50
C ALA A 23 -7.88 -25.68 -40.70
N GLN A 24 -7.40 -25.00 -41.75
CA GLN A 24 -5.96 -24.71 -41.95
C GLN A 24 -5.53 -23.32 -41.43
N THR A 25 -6.47 -22.48 -40.95
CA THR A 25 -6.26 -21.04 -40.73
C THR A 25 -6.36 -20.55 -39.28
N ASP A 26 -6.39 -21.43 -38.27
CA ASP A 26 -6.35 -21.00 -36.85
C ASP A 26 -4.90 -21.00 -36.30
N GLY A 27 -4.28 -19.82 -36.26
CA GLY A 27 -2.93 -19.62 -35.73
C GLY A 27 -2.82 -19.95 -34.23
N ALA A 28 -3.88 -19.73 -33.45
CA ALA A 28 -3.90 -20.06 -32.03
C ALA A 28 -3.90 -21.57 -31.81
N HIS A 29 -4.71 -22.31 -32.59
CA HIS A 29 -4.72 -23.77 -32.55
C HIS A 29 -3.36 -24.37 -32.91
N ARG A 30 -2.66 -23.81 -33.90
CA ARG A 30 -1.33 -24.27 -34.30
C ARG A 30 -0.30 -24.06 -33.18
N LEU A 31 -0.27 -22.88 -32.55
CA LEU A 31 0.60 -22.61 -31.40
C LEU A 31 0.28 -23.55 -30.25
N TYR A 32 -0.99 -23.80 -29.97
CA TYR A 32 -1.44 -24.69 -28.92
C TYR A 32 -0.95 -26.13 -29.14
N LEU A 33 -1.15 -26.68 -30.34
CA LEU A 33 -0.71 -28.04 -30.68
C LEU A 33 0.81 -28.19 -30.63
N GLU A 34 1.54 -27.18 -31.12
CA GLU A 34 3.00 -27.21 -31.04
C GLU A 34 3.46 -27.12 -29.59
N ALA A 35 2.89 -26.23 -28.77
CA ALA A 35 3.19 -26.13 -27.35
C ALA A 35 2.90 -27.45 -26.61
N LYS A 36 1.78 -28.13 -26.92
CA LYS A 36 1.44 -29.45 -26.38
C LYS A 36 2.47 -30.50 -26.78
N LYS A 37 2.89 -30.52 -28.05
CA LYS A 37 3.92 -31.43 -28.55
C LYS A 37 5.26 -31.20 -27.83
N ARG A 38 5.68 -29.94 -27.66
CA ARG A 38 6.89 -29.57 -26.90
C ARG A 38 6.79 -30.00 -25.45
N SER A 39 5.64 -29.79 -24.82
CA SER A 39 5.36 -30.26 -23.45
C SER A 39 5.47 -31.78 -23.33
N PHE A 40 4.93 -32.52 -24.31
CA PHE A 40 5.05 -33.98 -24.35
C PHE A 40 6.50 -34.45 -24.48
N HIS A 41 7.32 -33.73 -25.24
CA HIS A 41 8.77 -33.97 -25.35
C HIS A 41 9.58 -33.40 -24.18
N GLN A 42 8.94 -32.84 -23.15
CA GLN A 42 9.57 -32.23 -21.98
C GLN A 42 10.45 -31.02 -22.30
N GLU A 43 10.20 -30.39 -23.44
CA GLU A 43 10.84 -29.13 -23.84
C GLU A 43 10.11 -27.95 -23.19
N TRP A 44 10.14 -27.91 -21.85
CA TRP A 44 9.28 -27.07 -21.02
C TRP A 44 9.44 -25.56 -21.29
N ASP A 45 10.68 -25.07 -21.44
CA ASP A 45 10.93 -23.64 -21.70
C ASP A 45 10.33 -23.22 -23.06
N MET A 46 10.48 -24.06 -24.09
CA MET A 46 9.94 -23.79 -25.42
C MET A 46 8.42 -23.89 -25.42
N ALA A 47 7.85 -24.86 -24.71
CA ALA A 47 6.42 -24.98 -24.53
C ALA A 47 5.82 -23.75 -23.83
N ALA A 48 6.44 -23.29 -22.73
CA ALA A 48 6.00 -22.10 -22.00
C ALA A 48 6.02 -20.85 -22.89
N GLN A 49 7.05 -20.68 -23.73
CA GLN A 49 7.12 -19.58 -24.69
C GLN A 49 5.99 -19.61 -25.72
N LEU A 50 5.69 -20.80 -26.27
CA LEU A 50 4.61 -20.95 -27.26
C LEU A 50 3.23 -20.75 -26.64
N TYR A 51 3.00 -21.21 -25.41
CA TYR A 51 1.77 -20.92 -24.68
C TYR A 51 1.64 -19.43 -24.34
N ALA A 52 2.73 -18.78 -23.89
CA ALA A 52 2.73 -17.35 -23.64
C ALA A 52 2.46 -16.54 -24.90
N GLN A 53 3.04 -16.96 -26.04
CA GLN A 53 2.75 -16.38 -27.34
C GLN A 53 1.27 -16.52 -27.70
N LEU A 54 0.68 -17.70 -27.51
CA LEU A 54 -0.75 -17.91 -27.74
C LEU A 54 -1.60 -16.94 -26.91
N VAL A 55 -1.32 -16.83 -25.61
CA VAL A 55 -2.08 -15.98 -24.68
C VAL A 55 -2.03 -14.50 -25.07
N ASN A 56 -0.89 -14.05 -25.63
CA ASN A 56 -0.65 -12.65 -26.02
C ASN A 56 -1.17 -12.32 -27.42
N ASP A 57 -0.85 -13.14 -28.42
CA ASP A 57 -1.12 -12.86 -29.84
C ASP A 57 -2.59 -13.14 -30.21
N TYR A 58 -3.29 -13.98 -29.43
CA TYR A 58 -4.64 -14.43 -29.74
C TYR A 58 -5.60 -14.22 -28.54
N PRO A 59 -5.94 -12.98 -28.18
CA PRO A 59 -6.74 -12.65 -26.99
C PRO A 59 -8.18 -13.21 -27.01
N GLU A 60 -8.74 -13.50 -28.17
CA GLU A 60 -10.09 -14.08 -28.32
C GLU A 60 -10.09 -15.62 -28.38
N SER A 61 -8.92 -16.26 -28.28
CA SER A 61 -8.83 -17.72 -28.40
C SER A 61 -9.38 -18.43 -27.18
N HIS A 62 -10.17 -19.48 -27.41
CA HIS A 62 -10.65 -20.36 -26.34
C HIS A 62 -9.52 -21.22 -25.71
N PHE A 63 -8.32 -21.26 -26.31
CA PHE A 63 -7.18 -21.98 -25.78
C PHE A 63 -6.42 -21.20 -24.69
N ARG A 64 -6.75 -19.92 -24.46
CA ARG A 64 -5.95 -19.05 -23.57
C ARG A 64 -5.96 -19.49 -22.12
N GLU A 65 -7.13 -19.90 -21.61
CA GLU A 65 -7.24 -20.34 -20.23
C GLU A 65 -6.39 -21.58 -19.97
N GLU A 66 -6.51 -22.58 -20.85
CA GLU A 66 -5.69 -23.78 -20.77
C GLU A 66 -4.20 -23.47 -20.98
N ALA A 67 -3.86 -22.63 -21.97
CA ALA A 67 -2.48 -22.22 -22.20
C ALA A 67 -1.88 -21.54 -20.97
N GLN A 68 -2.65 -20.68 -20.28
CA GLN A 68 -2.22 -20.02 -19.06
C GLN A 68 -1.94 -21.02 -17.92
N PHE A 69 -2.75 -22.07 -17.79
CA PHE A 69 -2.45 -23.19 -16.88
C PHE A 69 -1.13 -23.88 -17.26
N TRP A 70 -0.95 -24.23 -18.54
CA TRP A 70 0.26 -24.92 -18.99
C TRP A 70 1.54 -24.10 -18.89
N ILE A 71 1.45 -22.76 -18.95
CA ILE A 71 2.59 -21.88 -18.61
C ILE A 71 3.06 -22.16 -17.18
N GLY A 72 2.12 -22.14 -16.22
CA GLY A 72 2.43 -22.45 -14.82
C GLY A 72 3.02 -23.85 -14.63
N TYR A 73 2.43 -24.85 -15.30
CA TYR A 73 2.92 -26.22 -15.25
C TYR A 73 4.34 -26.38 -15.81
N CYS A 74 4.63 -25.75 -16.95
CA CYS A 74 5.97 -25.80 -17.55
C CYS A 74 7.01 -25.14 -16.64
N LEU A 75 6.69 -23.99 -16.05
CA LEU A 75 7.55 -23.29 -15.08
C LEU A 75 7.81 -24.13 -13.82
N GLU A 76 6.80 -24.86 -13.34
CA GLU A 76 6.99 -25.80 -12.24
C GLU A 76 7.99 -26.91 -12.61
N LYS A 77 7.90 -27.46 -13.82
CA LYS A 77 8.81 -28.52 -14.29
C LYS A 77 10.25 -28.04 -14.45
N THR A 78 10.46 -26.77 -14.77
CA THR A 78 11.79 -26.14 -14.79
C THR A 78 12.26 -25.67 -13.42
N ARG A 79 11.47 -25.92 -12.37
CA ARG A 79 11.71 -25.56 -10.95
C ARG A 79 11.75 -24.06 -10.67
N ASP A 80 11.21 -23.25 -11.57
CA ASP A 80 10.94 -21.84 -11.28
C ASP A 80 9.61 -21.74 -10.51
N TYR A 81 9.66 -22.13 -9.24
CA TYR A 81 8.46 -22.25 -8.40
C TYR A 81 7.75 -20.91 -8.17
N ARG A 82 8.50 -19.79 -8.14
CA ARG A 82 7.92 -18.45 -7.95
C ARG A 82 7.16 -18.02 -9.19
N SER A 83 7.78 -18.13 -10.38
CA SER A 83 7.11 -17.80 -11.64
C SER A 83 5.94 -18.74 -11.91
N ALA A 84 6.06 -20.02 -11.59
CA ALA A 84 4.98 -20.99 -11.69
C ALA A 84 3.77 -20.58 -10.84
N PHE A 85 4.01 -20.21 -9.57
CA PHE A 85 2.97 -19.74 -8.68
C PHE A 85 2.26 -18.50 -9.23
N LEU A 86 3.02 -17.51 -9.74
CA LEU A 86 2.46 -16.31 -10.37
C LEU A 86 1.67 -16.59 -11.66
N ALA A 87 2.09 -17.57 -12.45
CA ALA A 87 1.38 -17.99 -13.65
C ALA A 87 0.04 -18.65 -13.33
N PHE A 88 -0.04 -19.46 -12.27
CA PHE A 88 -1.30 -20.01 -11.77
C PHE A 88 -2.19 -18.93 -11.14
N SER A 89 -1.65 -18.00 -10.35
CA SER A 89 -2.41 -16.83 -9.87
C SER A 89 -2.94 -15.97 -11.03
N THR A 90 -2.22 -15.92 -12.15
CA THR A 90 -2.69 -15.21 -13.35
C THR A 90 -3.86 -15.92 -14.02
N LEU A 91 -3.92 -17.26 -13.99
CA LEU A 91 -5.08 -18.02 -14.44
C LEU A 91 -6.33 -17.65 -13.64
N GLU A 92 -6.24 -17.72 -12.31
CA GLU A 92 -7.34 -17.37 -11.40
C GLU A 92 -7.85 -15.94 -11.65
N ARG A 93 -6.93 -14.97 -11.76
CA ARG A 93 -7.27 -13.57 -11.97
C ARG A 93 -7.89 -13.28 -13.35
N LYS A 94 -7.35 -13.88 -14.42
CA LYS A 94 -7.76 -13.55 -15.80
C LYS A 94 -8.90 -14.45 -16.32
N PHE A 95 -9.07 -15.63 -15.74
CA PHE A 95 -10.02 -16.65 -16.20
C PHE A 95 -10.77 -17.27 -15.00
N PRO A 96 -11.55 -16.49 -14.23
CA PRO A 96 -12.20 -16.93 -12.99
C PRO A 96 -13.31 -17.97 -13.16
N ASN A 97 -13.70 -18.29 -14.39
CA ASN A 97 -14.66 -19.35 -14.72
C ASN A 97 -14.00 -20.54 -15.44
N SER A 98 -12.67 -20.59 -15.48
CA SER A 98 -11.97 -21.64 -16.20
C SER A 98 -12.15 -23.00 -15.53
N THR A 99 -12.23 -24.05 -16.35
CA THR A 99 -12.26 -25.44 -15.89
C THR A 99 -10.93 -25.89 -15.25
N TRP A 100 -9.86 -25.10 -15.39
CA TRP A 100 -8.50 -25.40 -14.92
C TRP A 100 -8.16 -24.81 -13.53
N LEU A 101 -9.13 -24.17 -12.87
CA LEU A 101 -8.88 -23.46 -11.61
C LEU A 101 -8.54 -24.40 -10.45
N ASP A 102 -9.31 -25.47 -10.26
CA ASP A 102 -9.07 -26.42 -9.18
C ASP A 102 -7.67 -27.04 -9.31
N ASP A 103 -7.25 -27.41 -10.53
CA ASP A 103 -5.90 -27.92 -10.79
C ASP A 103 -4.84 -26.86 -10.47
N ALA A 104 -5.05 -25.61 -10.89
CA ALA A 104 -4.11 -24.51 -10.60
C ALA A 104 -3.97 -24.24 -9.09
N VAL A 105 -5.07 -24.31 -8.33
CA VAL A 105 -5.04 -24.16 -6.87
C VAL A 105 -4.24 -25.29 -6.22
N GLN A 106 -4.43 -26.55 -6.66
CA GLN A 106 -3.65 -27.68 -6.16
C GLN A 106 -2.15 -27.49 -6.42
N HIS A 107 -1.79 -27.06 -7.64
CA HIS A 107 -0.41 -26.71 -7.97
C HIS A 107 0.14 -25.57 -7.11
N LYS A 108 -0.65 -24.51 -6.88
CA LYS A 108 -0.26 -23.42 -5.96
C LYS A 108 -0.05 -23.90 -4.53
N ILE A 109 -0.84 -24.85 -4.02
CA ILE A 109 -0.63 -25.45 -2.69
C ILE A 109 0.70 -26.19 -2.64
N MET A 110 0.98 -27.04 -3.63
CA MET A 110 2.25 -27.78 -3.69
C MET A 110 3.46 -26.85 -3.81
N LEU A 111 3.33 -25.78 -4.59
CA LEU A 111 4.37 -24.75 -4.71
C LEU A 111 4.51 -23.95 -3.41
N ALA A 112 3.39 -23.58 -2.78
CA ALA A 112 3.38 -22.85 -1.54
C ALA A 112 4.01 -23.65 -0.40
N GLU A 113 3.78 -24.96 -0.31
CA GLU A 113 4.46 -25.85 0.64
C GLU A 113 5.98 -25.82 0.47
N LYS A 114 6.47 -25.82 -0.78
CA LYS A 114 7.90 -25.77 -1.10
C LYS A 114 8.53 -24.40 -0.86
N LEU A 115 7.75 -23.34 -1.07
CA LEU A 115 8.20 -21.96 -0.99
C LEU A 115 8.02 -21.34 0.39
N ALA A 116 7.16 -21.94 1.22
CA ALA A 116 6.97 -21.53 2.60
C ALA A 116 8.30 -21.71 3.36
N ALA A 117 8.93 -20.59 3.68
CA ALA A 117 10.16 -20.54 4.45
C ALA A 117 9.85 -20.63 5.95
N GLN A 118 8.75 -19.99 6.39
CA GLN A 118 8.33 -19.97 7.79
C GLN A 118 6.86 -19.54 7.97
N ARG A 119 6.33 -19.67 9.19
CA ARG A 119 4.92 -19.35 9.47
C ARG A 119 4.59 -17.89 9.17
N GLY A 120 3.39 -17.65 8.63
CA GLY A 120 2.90 -16.32 8.28
C GLY A 120 3.30 -15.79 6.90
N ASP A 121 4.24 -16.44 6.19
CA ASP A 121 4.65 -15.93 4.87
C ASP A 121 3.51 -16.06 3.85
N GLN A 122 3.64 -15.42 2.69
CA GLN A 122 2.55 -15.36 1.70
C GLN A 122 2.10 -16.75 1.23
N TYR A 123 3.03 -17.70 1.18
CA TYR A 123 2.76 -19.07 0.75
C TYR A 123 2.05 -19.83 1.86
N TYR A 124 2.54 -19.71 3.09
CA TYR A 124 1.91 -20.25 4.28
C TYR A 124 0.50 -19.70 4.51
N MET A 125 0.27 -18.40 4.25
CA MET A 125 -1.05 -17.79 4.34
C MET A 125 -2.00 -18.30 3.26
N LEU A 126 -1.51 -18.54 2.04
CA LEU A 126 -2.30 -19.23 1.03
C LEU A 126 -2.71 -20.62 1.51
N LEU A 127 -1.77 -21.41 2.03
CA LEU A 127 -2.08 -22.74 2.56
C LEU A 127 -3.16 -22.66 3.66
N ARG A 128 -3.03 -21.69 4.57
CA ARG A 128 -4.01 -21.44 5.64
C ARG A 128 -5.40 -21.11 5.12
N ALA A 129 -5.50 -20.30 4.06
CA ALA A 129 -6.78 -19.99 3.43
C ALA A 129 -7.40 -21.24 2.78
N GLN A 130 -6.60 -21.98 2.01
CA GLN A 130 -7.07 -23.17 1.27
C GLN A 130 -7.49 -24.35 2.16
N MET A 131 -7.05 -24.37 3.43
CA MET A 131 -7.45 -25.37 4.42
C MET A 131 -8.97 -25.33 4.75
N TYR A 132 -9.67 -24.26 4.37
CA TYR A 132 -11.11 -24.12 4.54
C TYR A 132 -11.89 -24.14 3.21
N HIS A 133 -11.24 -24.51 2.11
CA HIS A 133 -11.85 -24.55 0.78
C HIS A 133 -13.01 -25.56 0.70
N LYS A 134 -14.04 -25.26 -0.11
CA LYS A 134 -15.23 -26.13 -0.26
C LYS A 134 -14.92 -27.48 -0.93
N ASN A 135 -13.97 -27.48 -1.87
CA ASN A 135 -13.46 -28.71 -2.48
C ASN A 135 -12.58 -29.45 -1.46
N LYS A 136 -12.99 -30.68 -1.09
CA LYS A 136 -12.31 -31.51 -0.09
C LYS A 136 -10.91 -31.95 -0.49
N ASP A 137 -10.62 -32.09 -1.78
CA ASP A 137 -9.27 -32.45 -2.26
C ASP A 137 -8.29 -31.30 -2.00
N ILE A 138 -8.71 -30.06 -2.33
CA ILE A 138 -7.94 -28.83 -2.05
C ILE A 138 -7.79 -28.62 -0.54
N GLN A 139 -8.88 -28.82 0.20
CA GLN A 139 -8.89 -28.74 1.66
C GLN A 139 -7.89 -29.71 2.29
N TYR A 140 -7.88 -30.96 1.81
CA TYR A 140 -6.97 -32.01 2.25
C TYR A 140 -5.51 -31.68 1.94
N LEU A 141 -5.21 -31.23 0.71
CA LEU A 141 -3.85 -30.87 0.30
C LEU A 141 -3.29 -29.71 1.13
N ALA A 142 -4.09 -28.68 1.35
CA ALA A 142 -3.71 -27.53 2.15
C ALA A 142 -3.48 -27.90 3.63
N ALA A 143 -4.37 -28.70 4.21
CA ALA A 143 -4.22 -29.21 5.57
C ALA A 143 -2.96 -30.10 5.71
N MET A 144 -2.67 -30.95 4.73
CA MET A 144 -1.47 -31.78 4.72
C MET A 144 -0.19 -30.95 4.62
N ALA A 145 -0.16 -29.95 3.74
CA ALA A 145 0.98 -29.04 3.60
C ALA A 145 1.25 -28.28 4.91
N LEU A 146 0.21 -27.69 5.52
CA LEU A 146 0.32 -27.02 6.82
C LEU A 146 0.76 -27.98 7.93
N GLY A 147 0.23 -29.20 7.94
CA GLY A 147 0.58 -30.20 8.92
C GLY A 147 2.05 -30.62 8.85
N ARG A 148 2.62 -30.72 7.64
CA ARG A 148 4.05 -30.97 7.45
C ARG A 148 4.92 -29.78 7.85
N LEU A 149 4.39 -28.56 7.72
CA LEU A 149 4.97 -27.33 8.29
C LEU A 149 4.73 -27.22 9.82
N GLY A 150 4.14 -28.25 10.44
CA GLY A 150 3.92 -28.39 11.88
C GLY A 150 2.73 -27.58 12.42
N ASP A 151 1.91 -26.97 11.56
CA ASP A 151 0.78 -26.15 12.01
C ASP A 151 -0.32 -27.03 12.61
N ARG A 152 -0.50 -26.91 13.92
CA ARG A 152 -1.46 -27.71 14.70
C ARG A 152 -2.91 -27.48 14.26
N ARG A 153 -3.23 -26.34 13.66
CA ARG A 153 -4.59 -26.04 13.17
C ARG A 153 -5.05 -27.03 12.08
N ALA A 154 -4.11 -27.61 11.34
CA ALA A 154 -4.40 -28.66 10.36
C ALA A 154 -5.02 -29.91 10.99
N LEU A 155 -4.76 -30.20 12.28
CA LEU A 155 -5.21 -31.43 12.94
C LEU A 155 -6.74 -31.58 12.90
N GLY A 156 -7.49 -30.55 13.28
CA GLY A 156 -8.95 -30.62 13.29
C GLY A 156 -9.55 -30.81 11.90
N VAL A 157 -8.93 -30.22 10.88
CA VAL A 157 -9.37 -30.37 9.48
C VAL A 157 -9.07 -31.78 8.98
N LEU A 158 -7.86 -32.31 9.22
CA LEU A 158 -7.50 -33.68 8.87
C LEU A 158 -8.37 -34.72 9.61
N GLU A 159 -8.75 -34.47 10.87
CA GLU A 159 -9.69 -35.32 11.61
C GLU A 159 -11.06 -35.37 10.94
N SER A 160 -11.56 -34.23 10.46
CA SER A 160 -12.84 -34.14 9.76
C SER A 160 -12.83 -34.81 8.38
N LEU A 161 -11.64 -35.05 7.81
CA LEU A 161 -11.42 -35.64 6.49
C LEU A 161 -11.06 -37.14 6.55
N LYS A 162 -11.24 -37.81 7.69
CA LYS A 162 -11.10 -39.27 7.78
C LYS A 162 -12.02 -39.96 6.77
N GLY A 163 -11.45 -40.80 5.91
CA GLY A 163 -12.16 -41.47 4.81
C GLY A 163 -12.08 -40.75 3.47
N HIS A 164 -11.35 -39.63 3.38
CA HIS A 164 -10.95 -39.03 2.12
C HIS A 164 -10.12 -40.03 1.28
N VAL A 165 -10.21 -39.96 -0.06
CA VAL A 165 -9.58 -40.94 -0.96
C VAL A 165 -8.06 -41.00 -0.81
N ASP A 166 -7.44 -39.85 -0.56
CA ASP A 166 -6.00 -39.70 -0.35
C ASP A 166 -5.57 -39.81 1.12
N PHE A 167 -6.51 -40.10 2.04
CA PHE A 167 -6.20 -40.27 3.46
C PHE A 167 -5.45 -41.59 3.66
N ASP A 168 -4.19 -41.51 4.06
CA ASP A 168 -3.30 -42.66 4.14
C ASP A 168 -2.47 -42.68 5.44
N SER A 169 -1.53 -43.62 5.52
CA SER A 169 -0.65 -43.76 6.69
C SER A 169 0.24 -42.54 6.95
N GLU A 170 0.53 -41.74 5.92
CA GLU A 170 1.31 -40.51 6.06
C GLU A 170 0.47 -39.42 6.72
N THR A 171 -0.81 -39.29 6.36
CA THR A 171 -1.78 -38.42 7.05
C THR A 171 -1.83 -38.74 8.54
N GLU A 172 -1.98 -40.02 8.89
CA GLU A 172 -2.02 -40.46 10.29
C GLU A 172 -0.71 -40.17 11.04
N ARG A 173 0.42 -40.21 10.34
CA ARG A 173 1.73 -39.83 10.90
C ARG A 173 1.78 -38.34 11.21
N VAL A 174 1.42 -37.48 10.25
CA VAL A 174 1.36 -36.02 10.42
C VAL A 174 0.42 -35.67 11.57
N MET A 175 -0.79 -36.23 11.61
CA MET A 175 -1.75 -35.98 12.69
C MET A 175 -1.22 -36.36 14.07
N ARG A 176 -0.54 -37.50 14.21
CA ARG A 176 0.08 -37.89 15.49
C ARG A 176 1.18 -36.93 15.92
N GLN A 177 1.97 -36.42 14.98
CA GLN A 177 3.00 -35.41 15.25
C GLN A 177 2.36 -34.09 15.72
N LEU A 178 1.32 -33.62 15.04
CA LEU A 178 0.59 -32.41 15.41
C LEU A 178 -0.12 -32.52 16.77
N ALA A 179 -0.67 -33.70 17.08
CA ALA A 179 -1.32 -33.95 18.37
C ALA A 179 -0.34 -33.78 19.54
N GLN A 180 0.94 -34.10 19.32
CA GLN A 180 2.03 -33.99 20.31
C GLN A 180 2.75 -32.64 20.25
N SER A 181 2.55 -31.84 19.20
CA SER A 181 3.19 -30.52 19.08
C SER A 181 2.46 -29.46 19.91
N GLN A 182 3.23 -28.54 20.48
CA GLN A 182 2.67 -27.31 21.04
C GLN A 182 2.09 -26.44 19.92
N ASP A 183 1.03 -25.71 20.23
CA ASP A 183 0.51 -24.72 19.30
C ASP A 183 1.50 -23.56 19.24
N LEU A 184 2.23 -23.45 18.13
CA LEU A 184 3.13 -22.33 17.92
C LEU A 184 2.28 -21.16 17.37
N PRO A 185 2.35 -19.98 17.99
CA PRO A 185 1.71 -18.79 17.43
C PRO A 185 2.25 -18.53 16.02
N ASP A 186 1.47 -17.83 15.19
CA ASP A 186 1.97 -17.36 13.89
C ASP A 186 3.25 -16.55 14.15
N GLU A 187 4.42 -17.10 13.81
CA GLU A 187 5.70 -16.43 14.05
C GLU A 187 5.70 -15.10 13.28
N ALA A 188 5.78 -14.01 14.02
CA ALA A 188 6.04 -12.69 13.47
C ALA A 188 7.47 -12.70 12.89
N ILE A 189 7.59 -12.82 11.57
CA ILE A 189 8.88 -12.75 10.87
C ILE A 189 9.55 -11.42 11.19
N TYR A 190 10.79 -11.50 11.66
CA TYR A 190 11.62 -10.32 11.83
C TYR A 190 12.10 -9.83 10.47
N ALA A 191 12.15 -8.51 10.27
CA ALA A 191 12.62 -7.95 9.00
C ALA A 191 14.04 -8.40 8.59
N GLU A 192 14.83 -8.87 9.56
CA GLU A 192 16.15 -9.46 9.40
C GLU A 192 16.13 -10.76 8.56
N ASP A 193 15.06 -11.57 8.60
CA ASP A 193 14.97 -12.84 7.84
C ASP A 193 14.68 -12.64 6.35
N THR A 194 14.17 -11.46 5.97
CA THR A 194 13.76 -11.17 4.58
C THR A 194 14.91 -10.64 3.72
N ILE A 195 15.99 -10.21 4.35
CA ILE A 195 17.25 -9.80 3.72
C ILE A 195 18.18 -11.00 3.85
N GLY A 196 18.18 -11.88 2.84
CA GLY A 196 18.67 -13.25 2.91
C GLY A 196 19.96 -13.49 3.70
N ASN A 197 20.02 -14.64 4.37
CA ASN A 197 21.14 -15.19 5.15
C ASN A 197 22.51 -14.64 4.73
N LEU A 198 23.00 -13.66 5.48
CA LEU A 198 24.41 -13.30 5.47
C LEU A 198 25.16 -14.34 6.31
N ASN A 199 26.04 -15.09 5.66
CA ASN A 199 26.88 -16.16 6.21
C ASN A 199 27.27 -15.95 7.70
N GLU A 200 26.71 -16.79 8.58
CA GLU A 200 26.92 -16.86 10.05
C GLU A 200 28.35 -17.23 10.50
N SER A 201 29.38 -17.13 9.64
CA SER A 201 30.71 -17.63 10.03
C SER A 201 31.55 -16.69 10.88
N GLN A 202 31.12 -15.45 11.15
CA GLN A 202 31.90 -14.51 11.96
C GLN A 202 31.05 -13.56 12.81
N SER A 203 30.38 -14.09 13.83
CA SER A 203 30.23 -13.40 15.13
C SER A 203 29.44 -14.29 16.10
N ARG A 204 30.18 -15.16 16.80
CA ARG A 204 29.70 -15.78 18.03
C ARG A 204 29.64 -14.72 19.11
N GLU A 205 28.48 -14.09 19.24
CA GLU A 205 27.92 -13.63 20.50
C GLU A 205 26.43 -13.42 20.22
N ARG A 206 25.62 -14.42 20.60
CA ARG A 206 24.17 -14.29 20.64
C ARG A 206 23.84 -13.22 21.68
N ILE A 207 23.78 -11.95 21.24
CA ILE A 207 22.90 -11.00 21.89
C ILE A 207 21.51 -11.54 21.59
N ASN A 208 20.95 -12.24 22.56
CA ASN A 208 19.58 -12.73 22.56
C ASN A 208 18.75 -11.63 23.21
N PRO A 209 18.08 -10.74 22.46
CA PRO A 209 17.11 -9.85 23.05
C PRO A 209 15.83 -10.68 23.20
N ARG A 210 15.73 -11.45 24.29
CA ARG A 210 14.41 -11.94 24.70
C ARG A 210 13.62 -10.76 25.26
N GLU A 211 12.34 -10.71 24.85
CA GLU A 211 11.22 -9.99 25.47
C GLU A 211 10.95 -8.52 25.10
N GLU A 212 11.09 -8.15 23.84
CA GLU A 212 10.18 -7.14 23.27
C GLU A 212 9.56 -7.71 21.99
N LYS A 213 8.36 -8.29 22.13
CA LYS A 213 7.54 -8.73 21.00
C LYS A 213 7.19 -7.50 20.16
N VAL A 214 7.93 -7.24 19.09
CA VAL A 214 7.52 -6.24 18.10
C VAL A 214 6.37 -6.84 17.30
N HIS A 215 5.16 -6.60 17.78
CA HIS A 215 3.94 -6.92 17.04
C HIS A 215 3.89 -6.01 15.80
N TYR A 216 4.05 -6.59 14.60
CA TYR A 216 4.12 -5.87 13.31
C TYR A 216 2.90 -4.98 13.05
N PHE A 217 1.77 -5.32 13.67
CA PHE A 217 0.73 -4.40 14.12
C PHE A 217 0.29 -4.85 15.51
N ALA A 218 -0.07 -3.92 16.41
CA ALA A 218 -0.74 -4.30 17.65
C ALA A 218 -1.95 -5.19 17.33
N GLU A 219 -2.18 -6.27 18.09
CA GLU A 219 -3.29 -7.22 17.85
C GLU A 219 -4.61 -6.50 17.60
N HIS A 220 -4.82 -5.40 18.31
CA HIS A 220 -5.97 -4.52 18.15
C HIS A 220 -6.13 -3.90 16.74
N ARG A 221 -5.06 -3.37 16.15
CA ARG A 221 -5.04 -2.80 14.78
C ARG A 221 -5.35 -3.87 13.74
N PHE A 222 -4.84 -5.09 13.95
CA PHE A 222 -5.14 -6.24 13.11
C PHE A 222 -6.63 -6.62 13.14
N GLU A 223 -7.23 -6.62 14.34
CA GLU A 223 -8.67 -6.88 14.48
C GLU A 223 -9.53 -5.81 13.81
N GLN A 224 -9.15 -4.53 13.89
CA GLN A 224 -9.82 -3.45 13.14
C GLN A 224 -9.79 -3.72 11.63
N TYR A 225 -8.62 -4.04 11.08
CA TYR A 225 -8.44 -4.32 9.66
C TYR A 225 -9.32 -5.49 9.20
N LYS A 226 -9.28 -6.63 9.92
CA LYS A 226 -10.08 -7.81 9.55
C LYS A 226 -11.58 -7.53 9.51
N LYS A 227 -12.08 -6.69 10.43
CA LYS A 227 -13.50 -6.31 10.48
C LYS A 227 -13.93 -5.48 9.28
N MET A 228 -13.01 -4.76 8.65
CA MET A 228 -13.26 -3.95 7.45
C MET A 228 -13.03 -4.72 6.14
N ALA A 229 -12.22 -5.78 6.17
CA ALA A 229 -11.93 -6.61 5.00
C ALA A 229 -13.18 -7.36 4.52
N ARG A 230 -13.29 -7.58 3.20
CA ARG A 230 -14.49 -8.13 2.55
C ARG A 230 -14.21 -9.43 1.83
N LYS A 231 -15.21 -10.33 1.76
CA LYS A 231 -15.10 -11.58 0.97
C LYS A 231 -15.28 -11.35 -0.54
N ASP A 232 -15.92 -10.26 -0.92
CA ASP A 232 -16.13 -9.84 -2.31
C ASP A 232 -15.37 -8.54 -2.61
N ASP A 233 -15.38 -8.13 -3.88
CA ASP A 233 -14.76 -6.87 -4.33
C ASP A 233 -15.75 -5.70 -4.38
N SER A 234 -16.84 -5.78 -3.61
CA SER A 234 -17.81 -4.68 -3.52
C SER A 234 -17.31 -3.65 -2.51
N TRP A 235 -17.05 -2.41 -2.93
CA TRP A 235 -16.58 -1.34 -2.07
C TRP A 235 -17.38 -0.06 -2.33
N SER A 236 -18.05 0.47 -1.31
CA SER A 236 -18.62 1.82 -1.40
C SER A 236 -17.54 2.88 -1.24
N ARG A 237 -17.84 4.12 -1.62
CA ARG A 237 -16.92 5.24 -1.39
C ARG A 237 -16.61 5.40 0.10
N GLU A 238 -17.61 5.24 0.95
CA GLU A 238 -17.47 5.32 2.41
C GLU A 238 -16.53 4.23 2.95
N ASP A 239 -16.61 3.01 2.42
CA ASP A 239 -15.71 1.92 2.82
C ASP A 239 -14.26 2.23 2.44
N LEU A 240 -14.03 2.71 1.21
CA LEU A 240 -12.70 3.07 0.73
C LEU A 240 -12.09 4.19 1.58
N ILE A 241 -12.87 5.23 1.87
CA ILE A 241 -12.43 6.34 2.73
C ILE A 241 -12.09 5.83 4.14
N LEU A 242 -12.93 4.98 4.72
CA LEU A 242 -12.69 4.42 6.05
C LEU A 242 -11.41 3.57 6.09
N PHE A 243 -11.21 2.71 5.08
CA PHE A 243 -10.00 1.90 4.96
C PHE A 243 -8.74 2.77 4.78
N GLY A 244 -8.85 3.85 4.00
CA GLY A 244 -7.78 4.84 3.85
C GLY A 244 -7.44 5.54 5.17
N LEU A 245 -8.46 5.93 5.94
CA LEU A 245 -8.30 6.61 7.23
C LEU A 245 -7.56 5.72 8.24
N TRP A 246 -7.74 4.40 8.18
CA TRP A 246 -6.99 3.46 9.01
C TRP A 246 -5.47 3.57 8.80
N HIS A 247 -4.99 3.91 7.60
CA HIS A 247 -3.56 4.07 7.35
C HIS A 247 -2.96 5.38 7.91
N ILE A 248 -3.80 6.37 8.22
CA ILE A 248 -3.35 7.70 8.64
C ILE A 248 -3.77 8.12 10.05
N LEU A 249 -4.76 7.45 10.64
CA LEU A 249 -5.25 7.74 11.99
C LEU A 249 -4.61 6.84 13.07
N PRO A 250 -4.24 7.39 14.24
CA PRO A 250 -3.95 6.62 15.44
C PRO A 250 -5.06 5.61 15.77
N SER A 251 -4.69 4.51 16.43
CA SER A 251 -5.62 3.41 16.72
C SER A 251 -6.84 3.86 17.54
N ASP A 252 -6.62 4.70 18.55
CA ASP A 252 -7.66 5.17 19.47
C ASP A 252 -8.61 6.16 18.77
N ASP A 253 -8.07 7.05 17.93
CA ASP A 253 -8.86 7.97 17.10
C ASP A 253 -9.73 7.20 16.11
N PHE A 254 -9.19 6.14 15.50
CA PHE A 254 -9.94 5.29 14.58
C PHE A 254 -11.08 4.55 15.29
N ASP A 255 -10.85 4.03 16.50
CA ASP A 255 -11.91 3.42 17.31
C ASP A 255 -13.00 4.42 17.70
N ALA A 256 -12.62 5.64 18.06
CA ALA A 256 -13.56 6.69 18.39
C ALA A 256 -14.44 7.00 17.17
N LEU A 257 -13.84 7.14 15.98
CA LEU A 257 -14.53 7.38 14.71
C LEU A 257 -15.56 6.29 14.39
N LEU A 258 -15.21 5.01 14.61
CA LEU A 258 -16.11 3.88 14.34
C LEU A 258 -17.31 3.82 15.29
N LYS A 259 -17.17 4.30 16.53
CA LYS A 259 -18.23 4.31 17.54
C LYS A 259 -19.21 5.48 17.39
N MET A 260 -18.82 6.54 16.68
CA MET A 260 -19.65 7.73 16.45
C MET A 260 -20.81 7.44 15.49
N ASP A 261 -21.94 8.09 15.75
CA ASP A 261 -23.03 8.21 14.78
C ASP A 261 -22.61 9.05 13.56
N ALA A 262 -23.44 9.08 12.52
CA ALA A 262 -23.11 9.73 11.26
C ALA A 262 -22.85 11.25 11.40
N THR A 263 -23.61 11.93 12.26
CA THR A 263 -23.50 13.37 12.47
C THR A 263 -22.21 13.70 13.23
N ALA A 264 -21.97 13.01 14.34
CA ALA A 264 -20.77 13.16 15.15
C ALA A 264 -19.50 12.81 14.36
N ARG A 265 -19.54 11.76 13.53
CA ARG A 265 -18.43 11.35 12.66
C ARG A 265 -18.11 12.41 11.61
N THR A 266 -19.12 12.98 10.98
CA THR A 266 -18.95 14.05 9.97
C THR A 266 -18.28 15.26 10.59
N GLU A 267 -18.75 15.68 11.76
CA GLU A 267 -18.21 16.82 12.47
C GLU A 267 -16.77 16.58 12.96
N TRP A 268 -16.49 15.37 13.47
CA TRP A 268 -15.13 14.97 13.84
C TRP A 268 -14.18 15.00 12.64
N LEU A 269 -14.60 14.46 11.48
CA LEU A 269 -13.80 14.46 10.26
C LEU A 269 -13.56 15.88 9.74
N ASN A 270 -14.56 16.76 9.81
CA ASN A 270 -14.40 18.16 9.44
C ASN A 270 -13.32 18.84 10.29
N ARG A 271 -13.35 18.65 11.62
CA ARG A 271 -12.31 19.18 12.52
C ARG A 271 -10.93 18.57 12.24
N PHE A 272 -10.87 17.25 12.05
CA PHE A 272 -9.63 16.53 11.76
C PHE A 272 -8.96 17.08 10.49
N TRP A 273 -9.70 17.19 9.39
CA TRP A 273 -9.18 17.68 8.12
C TRP A 273 -8.84 19.16 8.17
N LYS A 274 -9.67 19.97 8.85
CA LYS A 274 -9.41 21.41 9.02
C LYS A 274 -8.12 21.65 9.80
N ARG A 275 -7.81 20.83 10.81
CA ARG A 275 -6.53 20.91 11.53
C ARG A 275 -5.31 20.56 10.66
N LEU A 276 -5.48 19.67 9.68
CA LEU A 276 -4.42 19.29 8.74
C LEU A 276 -4.37 20.20 7.50
N ASP A 277 -5.22 21.20 7.43
CA ASP A 277 -5.32 22.09 6.27
C ASP A 277 -4.13 23.05 6.23
N PRO A 278 -3.31 23.03 5.16
CA PRO A 278 -2.24 24.00 5.01
C PRO A 278 -2.77 25.41 4.82
N THR A 279 -3.99 25.58 4.32
CA THR A 279 -4.56 26.85 3.85
C THR A 279 -5.89 27.17 4.52
N LEU A 280 -5.88 27.30 5.85
CA LEU A 280 -7.08 27.58 6.68
C LEU A 280 -7.94 28.77 6.22
N THR A 281 -7.37 29.70 5.45
CA THR A 281 -8.06 30.87 4.91
C THR A 281 -8.98 30.56 3.72
N THR A 282 -8.82 29.42 3.06
CA THR A 282 -9.64 28.98 1.92
C THR A 282 -10.79 28.08 2.35
N GLU A 283 -11.83 27.97 1.53
CA GLU A 283 -12.93 27.02 1.78
C GLU A 283 -12.56 25.58 1.41
N ARG A 284 -11.65 25.45 0.45
CA ARG A 284 -11.06 24.18 0.01
C ARG A 284 -10.19 23.61 1.13
N ASN A 285 -10.21 22.29 1.29
CA ASN A 285 -9.31 21.57 2.18
C ASN A 285 -8.40 20.64 1.37
N GLU A 286 -7.22 21.14 1.03
CA GLU A 286 -6.31 20.46 0.11
C GLU A 286 -5.80 19.13 0.67
N SER A 287 -5.65 19.02 1.99
CA SER A 287 -5.26 17.77 2.65
C SER A 287 -6.30 16.67 2.49
N ARG A 288 -7.58 16.99 2.68
CA ARG A 288 -8.68 16.05 2.49
C ARG A 288 -8.80 15.64 1.04
N GLU A 289 -8.76 16.60 0.11
CA GLU A 289 -8.88 16.30 -1.31
C GLU A 289 -7.72 15.44 -1.83
N GLU A 290 -6.50 15.74 -1.40
CA GLU A 290 -5.32 14.93 -1.72
C GLU A 290 -5.48 13.51 -1.17
N PHE A 291 -5.96 13.35 0.07
CA PHE A 291 -6.24 12.04 0.64
C PHE A 291 -7.30 11.28 -0.17
N GLU A 292 -8.44 11.91 -0.47
CA GLU A 292 -9.52 11.28 -1.24
C GLU A 292 -9.05 10.90 -2.67
N SER A 293 -8.23 11.75 -3.29
CA SER A 293 -7.57 11.46 -4.57
C SER A 293 -6.66 10.23 -4.48
N ARG A 294 -5.82 10.14 -3.43
CA ARG A 294 -4.94 8.99 -3.20
C ARG A 294 -5.71 7.70 -2.97
N VAL A 295 -6.83 7.75 -2.25
CA VAL A 295 -7.73 6.59 -2.06
C VAL A 295 -8.27 6.11 -3.40
N ASN A 296 -8.73 7.02 -4.26
CA ASN A 296 -9.22 6.67 -5.60
C ASN A 296 -8.12 6.04 -6.46
N ILE A 297 -6.92 6.62 -6.47
CA ILE A 297 -5.77 6.08 -7.20
C ILE A 297 -5.37 4.70 -6.66
N ALA A 298 -5.35 4.54 -5.33
CA ALA A 298 -5.04 3.26 -4.70
C ALA A 298 -6.01 2.17 -5.14
N ARG A 299 -7.32 2.48 -5.13
CA ARG A 299 -8.34 1.55 -5.60
C ARG A 299 -8.21 1.25 -7.10
N GLN A 300 -7.92 2.26 -7.92
CA GLN A 300 -7.86 2.11 -9.37
C GLN A 300 -6.65 1.30 -9.84
N PHE A 301 -5.48 1.53 -9.24
CA PHE A 301 -4.21 1.00 -9.77
C PHE A 301 -3.57 -0.08 -8.90
N TYR A 302 -3.96 -0.19 -7.63
CA TYR A 302 -3.34 -1.10 -6.67
C TYR A 302 -4.36 -2.02 -6.00
N SER A 303 -5.56 -2.19 -6.56
CA SER A 303 -6.52 -3.19 -6.12
C SER A 303 -6.03 -4.61 -6.36
N TYR A 304 -6.40 -5.52 -5.46
CA TYR A 304 -6.16 -6.94 -5.61
C TYR A 304 -7.37 -7.74 -5.11
N TYR A 305 -7.92 -8.55 -6.00
CA TYR A 305 -8.99 -9.49 -5.71
C TYR A 305 -8.85 -10.68 -6.66
N ASP A 306 -8.67 -11.87 -6.11
CA ASP A 306 -8.57 -13.13 -6.86
C ASP A 306 -9.75 -14.08 -6.58
N GLY A 307 -10.71 -13.66 -5.76
CA GLY A 307 -11.99 -14.36 -5.56
C GLY A 307 -11.90 -15.70 -4.82
N ILE A 308 -10.79 -15.97 -4.13
CA ILE A 308 -10.63 -17.16 -3.28
C ILE A 308 -11.75 -17.19 -2.22
N GLU A 309 -12.50 -18.28 -2.22
CA GLU A 309 -13.54 -18.52 -1.22
C GLU A 309 -12.93 -18.58 0.20
N ASP A 310 -13.62 -17.96 1.16
CA ASP A 310 -13.20 -17.86 2.57
C ASP A 310 -11.93 -17.04 2.88
N PHE A 311 -11.42 -16.28 1.90
CA PHE A 311 -10.47 -15.20 2.14
C PHE A 311 -11.16 -13.84 2.24
N THR A 312 -10.56 -12.89 2.96
CA THR A 312 -11.02 -11.50 3.00
C THR A 312 -9.96 -10.54 2.45
N TYR A 313 -10.40 -9.64 1.59
CA TYR A 313 -9.56 -8.70 0.85
C TYR A 313 -9.67 -7.29 1.43
N ALA A 314 -8.57 -6.56 1.29
CA ALA A 314 -8.57 -5.12 1.36
C ALA A 314 -8.87 -4.53 -0.02
N PRO A 315 -9.25 -3.24 -0.08
CA PRO A 315 -9.52 -2.58 -1.36
C PRO A 315 -8.28 -2.39 -2.23
N TRP A 316 -7.08 -2.50 -1.66
CA TRP A 316 -5.77 -2.38 -2.31
C TRP A 316 -4.70 -3.24 -1.61
N ASP A 317 -3.62 -3.49 -2.35
CA ASP A 317 -2.38 -4.10 -1.85
C ASP A 317 -1.45 -3.05 -1.19
N ALA A 318 -0.27 -3.50 -0.75
CA ALA A 318 0.73 -2.67 -0.08
C ALA A 318 1.18 -1.42 -0.85
N ARG A 319 1.05 -1.39 -2.18
CA ARG A 319 1.33 -0.19 -2.99
C ARG A 319 0.28 0.87 -2.72
N GLY A 320 -1.00 0.49 -2.61
CA GLY A 320 -2.08 1.38 -2.19
C GLY A 320 -1.85 1.94 -0.78
N GLU A 321 -1.36 1.12 0.14
CA GLU A 321 -1.06 1.55 1.51
C GLU A 321 0.03 2.63 1.55
N ILE A 322 1.13 2.44 0.82
CA ILE A 322 2.18 3.48 0.70
C ILE A 322 1.68 4.70 -0.05
N TYR A 323 0.94 4.51 -1.14
CA TYR A 323 0.43 5.61 -1.94
C TYR A 323 -0.52 6.52 -1.14
N ILE A 324 -1.36 5.97 -0.28
CA ILE A 324 -2.23 6.76 0.61
C ILE A 324 -1.40 7.62 1.57
N LYS A 325 -0.37 7.03 2.19
CA LYS A 325 0.46 7.73 3.18
C LYS A 325 1.36 8.78 2.56
N PHE A 326 1.97 8.50 1.41
CA PHE A 326 3.06 9.31 0.85
C PHE A 326 2.77 9.95 -0.51
N GLY A 327 1.73 9.49 -1.21
CA GLY A 327 1.40 9.92 -2.56
C GLY A 327 2.37 9.36 -3.60
N GLN A 328 2.44 10.05 -4.74
CA GLN A 328 3.26 9.65 -5.88
C GLN A 328 4.76 9.65 -5.52
N PRO A 329 5.48 8.53 -5.74
CA PRO A 329 6.93 8.50 -5.55
C PRO A 329 7.66 9.35 -6.60
N VAL A 330 8.81 9.91 -6.23
CA VAL A 330 9.66 10.68 -7.15
C VAL A 330 10.24 9.77 -8.23
N THR A 331 10.64 8.55 -7.85
CA THR A 331 11.06 7.51 -8.78
C THR A 331 10.41 6.18 -8.44
N ARG A 332 10.02 5.43 -9.47
CA ARG A 332 9.41 4.11 -9.39
C ARG A 332 10.17 3.15 -10.32
N ASN A 333 10.77 2.11 -9.76
CA ASN A 333 11.52 1.10 -10.52
C ASN A 333 11.00 -0.31 -10.22
N GLN A 334 11.07 -1.20 -11.19
CA GLN A 334 10.75 -2.62 -11.02
C GLN A 334 11.93 -3.35 -10.34
N ALA A 335 11.64 -4.31 -9.47
CA ALA A 335 12.59 -5.18 -8.80
C ALA A 335 12.08 -6.63 -8.77
N GLU A 336 12.97 -7.60 -8.63
CA GLU A 336 12.65 -9.04 -8.70
C GLU A 336 11.42 -9.46 -7.86
N ASP A 337 11.31 -8.95 -6.63
CA ASP A 337 10.22 -9.28 -5.71
C ASP A 337 9.20 -8.14 -5.52
N GLY A 338 9.21 -7.10 -6.38
CA GLY A 338 8.24 -6.00 -6.25
C GLY A 338 8.65 -4.70 -6.92
N GLU A 339 8.43 -3.58 -6.24
CA GLU A 339 8.67 -2.25 -6.78
C GLU A 339 9.47 -1.38 -5.80
N LEU A 340 10.42 -0.61 -6.31
CA LEU A 340 11.23 0.35 -5.56
C LEU A 340 10.67 1.76 -5.74
N TRP A 341 10.18 2.37 -4.66
CA TRP A 341 9.53 3.68 -4.64
C TRP A 341 10.33 4.65 -3.76
N SER A 342 10.90 5.69 -4.35
CA SER A 342 11.79 6.63 -3.64
C SER A 342 11.09 7.94 -3.27
N TYR A 343 11.36 8.37 -2.05
CA TYR A 343 10.87 9.62 -1.48
C TYR A 343 12.03 10.42 -0.84
N PRO A 344 12.85 11.12 -1.66
CA PRO A 344 13.97 11.93 -1.18
C PRO A 344 13.59 12.97 -0.12
N GLN A 345 12.35 13.46 -0.16
CA GLN A 345 11.81 14.46 0.76
C GLN A 345 11.49 13.92 2.17
N TYR A 346 11.37 12.60 2.34
CA TYR A 346 11.03 11.96 3.61
C TYR A 346 12.21 11.10 4.11
N ASP A 347 13.19 11.71 4.77
CA ASP A 347 14.38 11.03 5.29
C ASP A 347 15.18 10.22 4.24
N ARG A 348 15.05 10.60 2.95
CA ARG A 348 15.72 9.96 1.80
C ARG A 348 15.48 8.45 1.70
N ILE A 349 14.26 8.02 2.03
CA ILE A 349 13.88 6.60 2.02
C ILE A 349 13.53 6.10 0.62
N THR A 350 13.82 4.82 0.38
CA THR A 350 13.26 4.06 -0.75
C THR A 350 12.57 2.81 -0.21
N PHE A 351 11.28 2.67 -0.49
CA PHE A 351 10.53 1.47 -0.14
C PHE A 351 10.71 0.39 -1.21
N LEU A 352 10.89 -0.85 -0.79
CA LEU A 352 10.57 -2.04 -1.60
C LEU A 352 9.16 -2.48 -1.23
N ILE A 353 8.28 -2.58 -2.22
CA ILE A 353 6.86 -2.86 -2.03
C ILE A 353 6.46 -4.06 -2.87
N ARG A 354 5.88 -5.08 -2.24
CA ARG A 354 5.39 -6.29 -2.90
C ARG A 354 3.96 -6.07 -3.41
N PRO A 355 3.68 -6.33 -4.69
CA PRO A 355 2.32 -6.23 -5.23
C PRO A 355 1.45 -7.40 -4.78
N ASN A 356 0.13 -7.25 -4.89
CA ASN A 356 -0.89 -8.29 -4.66
C ASN A 356 -0.96 -8.84 -3.23
N ILE A 357 -0.30 -8.19 -2.28
CA ILE A 357 -0.34 -8.54 -0.86
C ILE A 357 -0.39 -7.26 -0.03
N THR A 358 -1.16 -7.28 1.05
CA THR A 358 -1.23 -6.16 1.99
C THR A 358 -0.10 -6.23 3.00
N ASN A 359 0.26 -5.11 3.57
CA ASN A 359 1.29 -5.06 4.60
C ASN A 359 0.75 -5.36 5.99
N ILE A 360 -0.47 -5.89 6.13
CA ILE A 360 -1.11 -6.12 7.44
C ILE A 360 -0.30 -7.05 8.37
N PHE A 361 0.60 -7.87 7.82
CA PHE A 361 1.54 -8.71 8.57
C PHE A 361 2.97 -8.15 8.62
N GLY A 362 3.20 -6.96 8.08
CA GLY A 362 4.48 -6.26 8.04
C GLY A 362 5.50 -6.83 7.04
N ARG A 363 5.04 -7.51 5.99
CA ARG A 363 5.90 -8.29 5.07
C ARG A 363 5.85 -7.84 3.62
N ALA A 364 5.07 -6.82 3.30
CA ALA A 364 4.88 -6.35 1.95
C ALA A 364 5.64 -5.04 1.68
N ILE A 365 6.05 -4.32 2.73
CA ILE A 365 6.74 -3.03 2.63
C ILE A 365 8.02 -3.07 3.47
N PHE A 366 9.14 -2.67 2.87
CA PHE A 366 10.43 -2.55 3.55
C PHE A 366 11.17 -1.28 3.13
N ILE A 367 11.94 -0.66 4.02
CA ILE A 367 12.91 0.36 3.62
C ILE A 367 14.15 -0.36 3.06
N SER A 368 14.34 -0.23 1.76
CA SER A 368 15.40 -0.87 0.98
C SER A 368 16.72 -0.09 0.97
N SER A 369 16.68 1.21 1.26
CA SER A 369 17.86 2.06 1.33
C SER A 369 17.73 3.17 2.38
N LEU A 370 18.85 3.51 3.03
CA LEU A 370 19.01 4.69 3.88
C LEU A 370 20.03 5.64 3.26
N ASP A 371 19.67 6.92 3.09
CA ASP A 371 20.53 7.95 2.49
C ASP A 371 21.14 7.54 1.14
N GLY A 372 20.40 6.77 0.34
CA GLY A 372 20.85 6.25 -0.97
C GLY A 372 21.77 5.02 -0.90
N ARG A 373 22.05 4.47 0.29
CA ARG A 373 22.80 3.21 0.47
C ARG A 373 21.85 2.04 0.65
N SER A 374 22.05 0.98 -0.11
CA SER A 374 21.23 -0.23 -0.01
C SER A 374 21.41 -0.90 1.35
N MET A 375 20.30 -1.33 1.95
CA MET A 375 20.32 -2.17 3.15
C MET A 375 20.75 -3.62 2.86
N ARG A 376 21.03 -3.98 1.60
CA ARG A 376 21.57 -5.30 1.21
C ARG A 376 23.09 -5.43 1.37
N SER A 377 23.82 -4.32 1.52
CA SER A 377 25.25 -4.31 1.89
C SER A 377 25.41 -4.37 3.41
N VAL A 378 26.51 -4.95 3.93
CA VAL A 378 26.76 -5.09 5.39
C VAL A 378 26.54 -3.75 6.11
N PRO A 379 25.40 -3.57 6.83
CA PRO A 379 25.09 -2.30 7.48
C PRO A 379 25.88 -2.17 8.78
N GLN A 380 26.17 -0.94 9.22
CA GLN A 380 26.68 -0.71 10.57
C GLN A 380 25.55 -0.91 11.60
N SER A 381 25.88 -1.18 12.87
CA SER A 381 24.89 -1.36 13.94
C SER A 381 23.97 -0.13 14.11
N SER A 382 24.48 1.08 13.87
CA SER A 382 23.70 2.33 13.86
C SER A 382 22.66 2.38 12.74
N ASP A 383 22.93 1.74 11.60
CA ASP A 383 22.01 1.71 10.46
C ASP A 383 20.77 0.88 10.79
N TRP A 384 20.93 -0.23 11.53
CA TRP A 384 19.80 -1.05 11.99
C TRP A 384 18.89 -0.33 12.97
N THR A 385 19.45 0.44 13.90
CA THR A 385 18.65 1.25 14.84
C THR A 385 17.83 2.30 14.08
N ARG A 386 18.46 3.04 13.17
CA ARG A 386 17.76 4.03 12.34
C ARG A 386 16.72 3.38 11.43
N TRP A 387 17.07 2.25 10.83
CA TRP A 387 16.17 1.46 9.98
C TRP A 387 14.90 1.06 10.74
N ARG A 388 15.02 0.56 11.99
CA ARG A 388 13.87 0.20 12.82
C ARG A 388 13.02 1.42 13.17
N GLN A 389 13.65 2.52 13.59
CA GLN A 389 12.95 3.78 13.87
C GLN A 389 12.13 4.26 12.68
N LEU A 390 12.72 4.21 11.47
CA LEU A 390 12.03 4.63 10.26
C LEU A 390 10.93 3.64 9.85
N HIS A 391 11.09 2.34 10.04
CA HIS A 391 10.01 1.37 9.84
C HIS A 391 8.83 1.64 10.76
N THR A 392 9.10 1.83 12.06
CA THR A 392 8.08 2.20 13.03
C THR A 392 7.38 3.48 12.63
N LYS A 393 8.13 4.55 12.34
CA LYS A 393 7.59 5.86 11.96
C LYS A 393 6.76 5.82 10.68
N TYR A 394 7.27 5.18 9.63
CA TYR A 394 6.75 5.34 8.27
C TYR A 394 5.90 4.18 7.77
N ILE A 395 6.05 2.99 8.31
CA ILE A 395 5.33 1.80 7.85
C ILE A 395 4.26 1.43 8.87
N PHE A 396 4.67 1.15 10.11
CA PHE A 396 3.77 0.61 11.14
C PHE A 396 2.89 1.67 11.79
N ASN A 397 3.44 2.86 12.06
CA ASN A 397 2.66 3.95 12.62
C ASN A 397 1.80 4.59 11.54
N PRO A 398 0.56 4.96 11.88
CA PRO A 398 -0.27 5.77 11.00
C PRO A 398 0.37 7.13 10.77
N GLY A 399 0.17 7.69 9.58
CA GLY A 399 0.64 9.02 9.26
C GLY A 399 0.30 9.44 7.83
N PHE A 400 0.01 10.72 7.66
CA PHE A 400 -0.27 11.33 6.37
C PHE A 400 0.86 12.29 6.00
N PHE A 401 1.70 11.88 5.05
CA PHE A 401 2.85 12.64 4.57
C PHE A 401 2.46 13.33 3.26
N CYS A 402 1.97 14.56 3.42
CA CYS A 402 1.56 15.42 2.32
C CYS A 402 2.38 16.70 2.36
N GLU A 403 2.97 17.06 1.23
CA GLU A 403 3.55 18.39 1.02
C GLU A 403 2.53 19.25 0.29
N TYR A 404 2.15 20.38 0.88
CA TYR A 404 1.32 21.34 0.18
C TYR A 404 2.08 21.95 -1.00
N ARG A 405 1.45 21.92 -2.18
CA ARG A 405 1.92 22.58 -3.39
C ARG A 405 0.77 23.40 -3.97
N PRO A 406 0.93 24.73 -4.14
CA PRO A 406 -0.11 25.54 -4.76
C PRO A 406 -0.45 25.02 -6.16
N THR A 407 -1.73 24.90 -6.47
CA THR A 407 -2.21 24.32 -7.74
C THR A 407 -2.04 25.24 -8.94
N ASP A 408 -1.86 26.54 -8.70
CA ASP A 408 -1.96 27.58 -9.75
C ASP A 408 -0.58 28.02 -10.29
N GLY A 409 0.46 27.23 -10.02
CA GLY A 409 1.84 27.55 -10.38
C GLY A 409 2.51 28.60 -9.48
N ASN A 410 1.81 29.05 -8.44
CA ASN A 410 2.36 29.99 -7.46
C ASN A 410 3.46 29.36 -6.61
N GLU A 411 4.48 30.15 -6.26
CA GLU A 411 5.58 29.73 -5.40
C GLU A 411 5.31 30.10 -3.93
N LEU A 412 5.67 29.20 -2.99
CA LEU A 412 5.56 29.47 -1.56
C LEU A 412 6.71 30.35 -1.06
N VAL A 413 6.36 31.40 -0.32
CA VAL A 413 7.33 32.24 0.37
C VAL A 413 7.88 31.50 1.60
N LYS A 414 9.20 31.31 1.66
CA LYS A 414 9.87 30.55 2.73
C LYS A 414 10.20 31.39 3.96
N ASP A 415 10.61 32.63 3.75
CA ASP A 415 11.19 33.50 4.80
C ASP A 415 10.15 34.43 5.45
N MET A 416 8.86 34.08 5.35
CA MET A 416 7.79 34.73 6.10
C MET A 416 7.86 34.32 7.58
N THR A 417 7.61 35.27 8.48
CA THR A 417 7.45 34.99 9.92
C THR A 417 6.06 35.40 10.40
N LEU A 418 5.58 34.69 11.43
CA LEU A 418 4.33 34.97 12.13
C LEU A 418 4.55 34.67 13.60
N GLU A 419 4.30 35.64 14.46
CA GLU A 419 4.50 35.52 15.91
C GLU A 419 3.44 36.27 16.70
N MET A 420 3.21 35.84 17.94
CA MET A 420 2.37 36.58 18.89
C MET A 420 3.17 37.62 19.66
N ARG A 421 2.55 38.77 19.88
CA ARG A 421 3.06 39.83 20.75
C ARG A 421 1.98 40.33 21.70
N LYS A 422 2.42 40.82 22.85
CA LYS A 422 1.55 41.62 23.72
C LYS A 422 1.43 43.02 23.11
N SER A 423 0.20 43.51 22.97
CA SER A 423 -0.08 44.85 22.46
C SER A 423 -1.00 45.56 23.44
N GLY A 424 -0.41 46.42 24.28
CA GLY A 424 -1.13 47.06 25.38
C GLY A 424 -1.73 46.05 26.38
N ALA A 425 -3.04 46.13 26.61
CA ALA A 425 -3.80 45.19 27.45
C ALA A 425 -4.31 43.95 26.68
N GLY A 426 -4.06 43.86 25.38
CA GLY A 426 -4.52 42.78 24.51
C GLY A 426 -3.39 42.00 23.85
N LEU A 427 -3.76 41.15 22.91
CA LEU A 427 -2.85 40.36 22.09
C LEU A 427 -2.86 40.89 20.66
N ALA A 428 -1.72 40.76 19.99
CA ALA A 428 -1.62 41.00 18.56
C ALA A 428 -0.75 39.90 17.94
N PHE A 429 -1.06 39.50 16.72
CA PHE A 429 -0.09 38.76 15.93
C PHE A 429 0.63 39.72 14.99
N ARG A 430 1.92 39.48 14.81
CA ARG A 430 2.78 40.22 13.89
C ARG A 430 3.29 39.27 12.83
N TYR A 431 3.20 39.71 11.58
CA TYR A 431 3.88 39.03 10.49
C TYR A 431 4.95 39.93 9.88
N GLU A 432 5.99 39.31 9.36
CA GLU A 432 7.05 39.96 8.60
C GLU A 432 7.26 39.21 7.28
N MET A 433 7.23 39.96 6.18
CA MET A 433 7.42 39.45 4.82
C MET A 433 8.59 40.18 4.16
N PRO A 434 9.61 39.49 3.64
CA PRO A 434 10.70 40.14 2.94
C PRO A 434 10.19 40.87 1.69
N VAL A 435 10.69 42.09 1.45
CA VAL A 435 10.30 42.91 0.29
C VAL A 435 10.65 42.23 -1.03
N SER A 436 11.65 41.34 -1.05
CA SER A 436 12.06 40.53 -2.20
C SER A 436 10.97 39.58 -2.71
N GLU A 437 9.97 39.28 -1.89
CA GLU A 437 8.88 38.37 -2.23
C GLU A 437 7.70 39.07 -2.92
N PHE A 438 7.75 40.40 -2.99
CA PHE A 438 6.73 41.23 -3.62
C PHE A 438 7.22 41.84 -4.93
N LYS A 439 6.27 42.25 -5.76
CA LYS A 439 6.52 42.96 -7.01
C LYS A 439 5.95 44.37 -6.96
N PHE A 440 6.85 45.34 -6.93
CA PHE A 440 6.49 46.75 -7.04
C PHE A 440 6.25 47.12 -8.49
N VAL A 441 5.20 47.91 -8.72
CA VAL A 441 4.87 48.53 -10.00
C VAL A 441 5.26 50.00 -9.96
N GLU A 442 6.15 50.42 -10.86
CA GLU A 442 6.55 51.82 -10.99
C GLU A 442 5.51 52.59 -11.81
N LYS A 443 5.01 53.71 -11.27
CA LYS A 443 4.08 54.62 -11.95
C LYS A 443 4.36 56.06 -11.51
N ASP A 444 4.52 56.96 -12.47
CA ASP A 444 4.75 58.39 -12.23
C ASP A 444 5.94 58.68 -11.28
N GLY A 445 6.98 57.84 -11.32
CA GLY A 445 8.17 57.92 -10.45
C GLY A 445 7.98 57.36 -9.04
N LEU A 446 6.76 56.93 -8.69
CA LEU A 446 6.44 56.25 -7.43
C LEU A 446 6.45 54.73 -7.62
N TYR A 447 6.76 54.01 -6.54
CA TYR A 447 6.76 52.55 -6.51
C TYR A 447 5.57 52.08 -5.67
N HIS A 448 4.60 51.45 -6.32
CA HIS A 448 3.39 50.95 -5.70
C HIS A 448 3.46 49.44 -5.48
N LEU A 449 3.01 49.00 -4.33
CA LEU A 449 2.76 47.60 -4.02
C LEU A 449 1.33 47.46 -3.54
N ALA A 450 0.63 46.44 -4.05
CA ALA A 450 -0.65 45.99 -3.54
C ALA A 450 -0.60 44.48 -3.31
N TYR A 451 -1.07 44.04 -2.16
CA TYR A 451 -1.18 42.63 -1.82
C TYR A 451 -2.43 42.36 -1.00
N THR A 452 -2.95 41.14 -1.07
CA THR A 452 -4.08 40.66 -0.29
C THR A 452 -3.57 40.00 0.98
N GLU A 453 -4.12 40.44 2.12
CA GLU A 453 -3.90 39.89 3.45
C GLU A 453 -5.20 39.23 3.91
N SER A 454 -5.18 37.90 4.02
CA SER A 454 -6.30 37.12 4.54
C SER A 454 -5.86 36.38 5.79
N TYR A 455 -6.64 36.46 6.86
CA TYR A 455 -6.39 35.66 8.05
C TYR A 455 -7.68 35.14 8.68
N ILE A 456 -7.54 34.03 9.39
CA ILE A 456 -8.61 33.36 10.12
C ILE A 456 -8.10 32.98 11.51
N VAL A 457 -8.98 33.08 12.51
CA VAL A 457 -8.74 32.60 13.87
C VAL A 457 -9.78 31.53 14.16
N LEU A 458 -9.30 30.35 14.54
CA LEU A 458 -10.11 29.19 14.88
C LEU A 458 -9.97 28.87 16.36
N ASP A 459 -11.05 28.45 17.01
CA ASP A 459 -10.99 27.91 18.38
C ASP A 459 -10.46 26.46 18.41
N ASP A 460 -10.37 25.87 19.60
CA ASP A 460 -9.93 24.48 19.83
C ASP A 460 -10.83 23.44 19.13
N GLN A 461 -12.09 23.81 18.87
CA GLN A 461 -13.06 23.02 18.12
C GLN A 461 -13.06 23.35 16.61
N MET A 462 -12.12 24.17 16.14
CA MET A 462 -11.97 24.60 14.75
C MET A 462 -13.13 25.45 14.21
N HIS A 463 -13.94 26.08 15.07
CA HIS A 463 -14.95 27.05 14.66
C HIS A 463 -14.31 28.40 14.33
N ASN A 464 -14.92 29.12 13.39
CA ASN A 464 -14.43 30.43 12.98
C ASN A 464 -14.77 31.48 14.05
N VAL A 465 -13.75 32.04 14.70
CA VAL A 465 -13.88 33.12 15.68
C VAL A 465 -13.71 34.47 14.99
N VAL A 466 -12.71 34.57 14.12
CA VAL A 466 -12.44 35.76 13.30
C VAL A 466 -12.11 35.32 11.89
N ARG A 467 -12.63 36.04 10.89
CA ARG A 467 -12.20 35.95 9.50
C ARG A 467 -12.08 37.35 8.94
N HIS A 468 -10.97 37.63 8.28
CA HIS A 468 -10.70 38.93 7.72
C HIS A 468 -9.93 38.81 6.42
N GLU A 469 -10.25 39.68 5.48
CA GLU A 469 -9.55 39.82 4.21
C GLU A 469 -9.49 41.30 3.84
N THR A 470 -8.30 41.78 3.46
CA THR A 470 -8.11 43.15 3.03
C THR A 470 -7.02 43.26 1.98
N THR A 471 -7.11 44.29 1.12
CA THR A 471 -6.02 44.65 0.22
C THR A 471 -5.21 45.78 0.83
N ARG A 472 -3.95 45.49 1.13
CA ARG A 472 -2.98 46.49 1.59
C ARG A 472 -2.35 47.18 0.39
N ARG A 473 -2.08 48.48 0.53
CA ARG A 473 -1.41 49.28 -0.50
C ARG A 473 -0.27 50.08 0.14
N ILE A 474 0.92 49.96 -0.42
CA ILE A 474 2.11 50.69 0.01
C ILE A 474 2.61 51.48 -1.19
N THR A 475 2.97 52.75 -0.97
CA THR A 475 3.57 53.61 -1.98
C THR A 475 4.87 54.17 -1.46
N LEU A 476 5.94 53.97 -2.22
CA LEU A 476 7.28 54.46 -1.89
C LEU A 476 7.72 55.54 -2.89
N PRO A 477 8.42 56.58 -2.42
CA PRO A 477 8.66 57.78 -3.22
C PRO A 477 9.70 57.58 -4.33
N ASN A 478 10.57 56.58 -4.22
CA ASN A 478 11.61 56.29 -5.22
C ASN A 478 12.24 54.90 -5.01
N LYS A 479 13.02 54.47 -6.00
CA LYS A 479 13.72 53.17 -6.02
C LYS A 479 14.71 52.99 -4.87
N ARG A 480 15.33 54.07 -4.36
CA ARG A 480 16.31 53.99 -3.28
C ARG A 480 15.64 53.62 -1.97
N GLU A 481 14.49 54.23 -1.66
CA GLU A 481 13.69 53.90 -0.48
C GLU A 481 13.10 52.48 -0.60
N MET A 482 12.62 52.08 -1.78
CA MET A 482 12.20 50.69 -2.03
C MET A 482 13.32 49.68 -1.75
N LYS A 483 14.55 49.92 -2.22
CA LYS A 483 15.69 49.03 -1.95
C LYS A 483 16.18 49.03 -0.50
N ARG A 484 15.86 50.09 0.27
CA ARG A 484 16.21 50.18 1.70
C ARG A 484 15.22 49.42 2.57
N GLN A 485 13.97 49.31 2.14
CA GLN A 485 12.96 48.52 2.82
C GLN A 485 13.35 47.03 2.73
N LYS A 486 13.61 46.41 3.88
CA LYS A 486 13.99 44.99 3.95
C LYS A 486 12.78 44.08 4.00
N SER A 487 11.78 44.46 4.79
CA SER A 487 10.57 43.69 5.02
C SER A 487 9.36 44.59 5.16
N ILE A 488 8.18 44.01 4.96
CA ILE A 488 6.89 44.59 5.27
C ILE A 488 6.41 43.90 6.54
N GLU A 489 6.15 44.72 7.55
CA GLU A 489 5.69 44.27 8.86
C GLU A 489 4.29 44.80 9.10
N GLN A 490 3.41 43.97 9.64
CA GLN A 490 2.12 44.41 10.16
C GLN A 490 1.87 43.77 11.52
N GLU A 491 1.27 44.55 12.42
CA GLU A 491 0.79 44.10 13.72
C GLU A 491 -0.74 44.23 13.73
N ILE A 492 -1.41 43.11 14.03
CA ILE A 492 -2.86 43.01 13.98
C ILE A 492 -3.35 42.63 15.38
N ALA A 493 -4.02 43.58 16.05
CA ALA A 493 -4.63 43.35 17.35
C ALA A 493 -5.80 42.37 17.24
N VAL A 494 -5.85 41.42 18.15
CA VAL A 494 -6.92 40.43 18.29
C VAL A 494 -7.46 40.45 19.71
N ASN A 495 -8.78 40.47 19.83
CA ASN A 495 -9.46 40.38 21.12
C ASN A 495 -10.08 38.99 21.26
N LEU A 496 -9.44 38.13 22.06
CA LEU A 496 -9.80 36.73 22.24
C LEU A 496 -10.08 36.47 23.71
N ALA A 497 -11.07 35.61 23.98
CA ALA A 497 -11.29 35.10 25.32
C ALA A 497 -10.16 34.13 25.72
N PRO A 498 -10.01 33.80 27.01
CA PRO A 498 -9.12 32.72 27.43
C PRO A 498 -9.49 31.40 26.74
N GLY A 499 -8.49 30.71 26.19
CA GLY A 499 -8.67 29.50 25.39
C GLY A 499 -7.51 29.25 24.42
N ASP A 500 -7.58 28.12 23.73
CA ASP A 500 -6.62 27.75 22.69
C ASP A 500 -7.18 28.06 21.30
N TYR A 501 -6.32 28.59 20.42
CA TYR A 501 -6.70 28.99 19.07
C TYR A 501 -5.62 28.68 18.05
N ILE A 502 -6.01 28.67 16.77
CA ILE A 502 -5.11 28.58 15.62
C ILE A 502 -5.33 29.80 14.74
N ILE A 503 -4.25 30.49 14.40
CA ILE A 503 -4.26 31.58 13.42
C ILE A 503 -3.73 31.04 12.09
N GLY A 504 -4.54 31.12 11.04
CA GLY A 504 -4.09 30.93 9.66
C GLY A 504 -3.92 32.27 8.96
N LEU A 505 -2.76 32.50 8.34
CA LEU A 505 -2.44 33.73 7.61
C LEU A 505 -1.99 33.40 6.19
N ARG A 506 -2.58 34.11 5.23
CA ARG A 506 -2.24 34.06 3.81
C ARG A 506 -1.97 35.46 3.28
N ILE A 507 -0.81 35.63 2.66
CA ILE A 507 -0.39 36.86 1.98
C ILE A 507 -0.20 36.54 0.50
N GLU A 508 -0.90 37.23 -0.38
CA GLU A 508 -0.84 37.00 -1.82
C GLU A 508 -0.58 38.32 -2.55
N ASP A 509 0.46 38.34 -3.39
CA ASP A 509 0.71 39.42 -4.32
C ASP A 509 0.31 38.96 -5.74
N PRO A 510 -0.74 39.55 -6.34
CA PRO A 510 -1.26 39.12 -7.63
C PRO A 510 -0.27 39.34 -8.78
N HIS A 511 0.79 40.10 -8.58
CA HIS A 511 1.78 40.40 -9.60
C HIS A 511 3.06 39.57 -9.47
N SER A 512 3.35 39.03 -8.29
CA SER A 512 4.57 38.25 -8.02
C SER A 512 4.43 36.75 -8.29
N HIS A 513 3.21 36.22 -8.33
CA HIS A 513 2.93 34.78 -8.34
C HIS A 513 3.50 34.04 -7.11
N LYS A 514 3.65 34.75 -5.99
CA LYS A 514 4.12 34.20 -4.73
C LYS A 514 3.06 34.32 -3.64
N ILE A 515 2.97 33.29 -2.81
CA ILE A 515 2.04 33.23 -1.69
C ILE A 515 2.81 32.91 -0.40
N GLY A 516 2.63 33.74 0.62
CA GLY A 516 3.06 33.44 1.98
C GLY A 516 1.92 32.79 2.77
N ILE A 517 2.17 31.62 3.35
CA ILE A 517 1.20 30.90 4.20
C ILE A 517 1.89 30.53 5.52
N LYS A 518 1.24 30.86 6.64
CA LYS A 518 1.67 30.47 7.98
C LYS A 518 0.48 30.16 8.87
N ASN A 519 0.60 29.10 9.65
CA ASN A 519 -0.31 28.77 10.73
C ASN A 519 0.43 28.88 12.08
N LEU A 520 -0.26 29.35 13.11
CA LEU A 520 0.31 29.52 14.46
C LEU A 520 -0.71 29.12 15.52
N ASP A 521 -0.33 28.15 16.36
CA ASP A 521 -1.09 27.77 17.56
C ASP A 521 -0.83 28.77 18.70
N ILE A 522 -1.88 29.17 19.41
CA ILE A 522 -1.82 30.14 20.50
C ILE A 522 -2.67 29.69 21.68
N SER A 523 -2.21 30.01 22.89
CA SER A 523 -2.97 29.83 24.14
C SER A 523 -3.13 31.17 24.85
N VAL A 524 -4.37 31.60 25.03
CA VAL A 524 -4.75 32.83 25.73
C VAL A 524 -5.11 32.46 27.17
N LYS A 525 -4.42 33.07 28.13
CA LYS A 525 -4.58 32.79 29.56
C LYS A 525 -5.65 33.65 30.21
#